data_AF-A0A0F9HMA7-F1
#
_entry.id   AF-A0A0F9HMA7-F1
#
_cell.length_a   1.000
_cell.length_b   1.000
_cell.length_c   1.000
_cell.angle_alpha   90.00
_cell.angle_beta   90.00
_cell.angle_gamma   90.00
#
_symmetry.space_group_name_H-M   'P 1'
#
loop_
_entity.id
_entity.type
_entity.pdbx_description
1 polymer ?
#
loop_
_entity_poly.entity_id
_entity_poly.type
_entity_poly.pdbx_seq_one_letter_code
_entity_poly.pdbx_strand_id
1 'polypeptide(L)'
;MYPSQTKQYRREYTRKWRKETGNKWWHKNPESHRRSSAKWKKNNPQRVKDWIEQNREYLKRYHKEYYYRMPNKKRANQARAILRRAGGVLTPATIQRVYEDNIKKHGTLTCYLCEKSVEFGQDSLEHKIPLSRNGTNEYNNLAIAHRSCNYKKSNKTEEEYRNVERVL
;
A
#
# COMPACT_ATOMS: atom_id res chain seq x y z
N MET A 1 -36.42 31.04 33.26
CA MET A 1 -35.30 31.88 32.77
C MET A 1 -34.09 31.00 32.53
N TYR A 2 -33.72 30.75 31.27
CA TYR A 2 -32.49 30.02 30.95
C TYR A 2 -31.28 30.92 31.23
N PRO A 3 -30.25 30.46 31.98
CA PRO A 3 -29.06 31.27 32.24
C PRO A 3 -28.40 31.62 30.90
N SER A 4 -28.22 32.91 30.62
CA SER A 4 -27.53 33.34 29.41
C SER A 4 -26.08 32.83 29.47
N GLN A 5 -25.81 31.74 28.76
CA GLN A 5 -24.49 31.13 28.75
C GLN A 5 -23.50 32.15 28.17
N THR A 6 -22.51 32.50 29.00
CA THR A 6 -21.51 33.52 28.71
C THR A 6 -20.79 33.24 27.39
N LYS A 7 -20.29 34.29 26.73
CA LYS A 7 -19.53 34.19 25.46
C LYS A 7 -18.36 33.20 25.56
N GLN A 8 -17.76 33.09 26.75
CA GLN A 8 -16.71 32.13 27.06
C GLN A 8 -17.23 30.68 27.07
N TYR A 9 -18.35 30.41 27.74
CA TYR A 9 -18.98 29.08 27.72
C TYR A 9 -19.31 28.65 26.29
N ARG A 10 -19.88 29.53 25.46
CA ARG A 10 -20.19 29.20 24.06
C ARG A 10 -18.95 28.88 23.25
N ARG A 11 -17.82 29.57 23.50
CA ARG A 11 -16.53 29.29 22.86
C ARG A 11 -15.97 27.93 23.26
N GLU A 12 -16.00 27.61 24.55
CA GLU A 12 -15.51 26.32 25.08
C GLU A 12 -16.39 25.15 24.63
N TYR A 13 -17.72 25.31 24.71
CA TYR A 13 -18.69 24.33 24.21
C TYR A 13 -18.51 24.10 22.71
N THR A 14 -18.40 25.17 21.91
CA THR A 14 -18.15 25.05 20.46
C THR A 14 -16.83 24.34 20.15
N ARG A 15 -15.77 24.62 20.93
CA ARG A 15 -14.46 23.97 20.77
C ARG A 15 -14.53 22.47 21.09
N LYS A 16 -15.21 22.10 22.19
CA LYS A 16 -15.40 20.70 22.58
C LYS A 16 -16.28 19.96 21.58
N TRP A 17 -17.41 20.56 21.19
CA TRP A 17 -18.33 20.00 20.21
C TRP A 17 -17.64 19.80 18.86
N ARG A 18 -16.87 20.78 18.35
CA ARG A 18 -16.07 20.63 17.11
C ARG A 18 -15.00 19.54 17.20
N LYS A 19 -14.41 19.30 18.38
CA LYS A 19 -13.47 18.20 18.59
C LYS A 19 -14.17 16.83 18.51
N GLU A 20 -15.35 16.73 19.12
CA GLU A 20 -16.14 15.49 19.15
C GLU A 20 -16.83 15.18 17.81
N THR A 21 -17.47 16.17 17.18
CA THR A 21 -18.12 16.02 15.86
C THR A 21 -17.11 15.96 14.73
N GLY A 22 -16.00 16.68 14.87
CA GLY A 22 -14.82 16.54 14.02
C GLY A 22 -14.40 15.08 13.97
N ASN A 23 -13.99 14.48 15.10
CA ASN A 23 -13.58 13.07 15.19
C ASN A 23 -14.59 12.09 14.56
N LYS A 24 -15.89 12.27 14.82
CA LYS A 24 -16.94 11.44 14.23
C LYS A 24 -17.01 11.54 12.70
N TRP A 25 -16.70 12.71 12.12
CA TRP A 25 -16.69 12.89 10.67
C TRP A 25 -15.50 12.19 9.99
N TRP A 26 -14.29 12.20 10.58
CA TRP A 26 -13.10 11.51 10.02
C TRP A 26 -13.31 10.00 9.93
N HIS A 27 -13.95 9.39 10.93
CA HIS A 27 -14.27 7.96 10.91
C HIS A 27 -15.32 7.60 9.85
N LYS A 28 -16.27 8.50 9.56
CA LYS A 28 -17.30 8.30 8.54
C LYS A 28 -16.84 8.61 7.12
N ASN A 29 -15.77 9.39 6.95
CA ASN A 29 -15.26 9.82 5.64
C ASN A 29 -13.74 9.59 5.48
N PRO A 30 -13.24 8.37 5.70
CA PRO A 30 -11.80 8.10 5.74
C PRO A 30 -11.10 8.36 4.40
N GLU A 31 -11.80 8.15 3.28
CA GLU A 31 -11.23 8.38 1.94
C GLU A 31 -11.10 9.87 1.61
N SER A 32 -12.15 10.66 1.87
CA SER A 32 -12.11 12.12 1.69
C SER A 32 -11.01 12.76 2.53
N HIS A 33 -10.87 12.31 3.78
CA HIS A 33 -9.77 12.74 4.63
C HIS A 33 -8.41 12.33 4.04
N ARG A 34 -8.23 11.08 3.61
CA ARG A 34 -6.97 10.62 3.01
C ARG A 34 -6.59 11.45 1.79
N ARG A 35 -7.55 11.72 0.89
CA ARG A 35 -7.36 12.57 -0.31
C ARG A 35 -6.97 13.99 0.08
N SER A 36 -7.68 14.59 1.03
CA SER A 36 -7.40 15.95 1.51
C SER A 36 -6.03 16.08 2.18
N SER A 37 -5.67 15.11 3.02
CA SER A 37 -4.35 15.04 3.66
C SER A 37 -3.23 14.86 2.63
N ALA A 38 -3.43 13.99 1.63
CA ALA A 38 -2.48 13.81 0.54
C ALA A 38 -2.29 15.11 -0.27
N LYS A 39 -3.38 15.79 -0.63
CA LYS A 39 -3.34 17.09 -1.31
C LYS A 39 -2.61 18.15 -0.49
N TRP A 40 -2.89 18.24 0.81
CA TRP A 40 -2.22 19.17 1.71
C TRP A 40 -0.72 18.91 1.78
N LYS A 41 -0.30 17.65 1.94
CA LYS A 41 1.13 17.27 1.97
C LYS A 41 1.83 17.61 0.66
N LYS A 42 1.20 17.32 -0.48
CA LYS A 42 1.74 17.65 -1.81
C LYS A 42 1.96 19.16 -1.98
N ASN A 43 1.04 19.97 -1.47
CA ASN A 43 1.11 21.44 -1.58
C ASN A 43 1.96 22.09 -0.49
N ASN A 44 2.35 21.35 0.56
CA ASN A 44 3.11 21.89 1.71
C ASN A 44 4.35 21.03 2.04
N PRO A 45 5.21 20.71 1.06
CA PRO A 45 6.34 19.80 1.27
C PRO A 45 7.33 20.33 2.31
N GLN A 46 7.61 21.63 2.30
CA GLN A 46 8.55 22.24 3.25
C GLN A 46 8.01 22.17 4.69
N ARG A 47 6.73 22.49 4.91
CA ARG A 47 6.11 22.36 6.24
C ARG A 47 6.14 20.93 6.77
N VAL A 48 5.95 19.94 5.90
CA VAL A 48 6.08 18.52 6.28
C VAL A 48 7.52 18.21 6.68
N LYS A 49 8.50 18.68 5.90
CA LYS A 49 9.92 18.50 6.22
C LYS A 49 10.30 19.15 7.54
N ASP A 50 9.93 20.41 7.76
CA ASP A 50 10.22 21.16 8.99
C ASP A 50 9.59 20.48 10.21
N TRP A 51 8.34 20.01 10.07
CA TRP A 51 7.67 19.28 11.13
C TRP A 51 8.37 17.96 11.45
N ILE A 52 8.80 17.19 10.44
CA ILE A 52 9.55 15.94 10.66
C ILE A 52 10.86 16.22 11.39
N GLU A 53 11.60 17.26 10.99
CA GLU A 53 12.89 17.59 11.60
C GLU A 53 12.72 18.04 13.05
N GLN A 54 11.79 18.97 13.31
CA GLN A 54 11.48 19.46 14.65
C GLN A 54 10.95 18.36 15.58
N ASN A 55 10.32 17.32 15.02
CA ASN A 55 9.72 16.21 15.78
C ASN A 55 10.52 14.90 15.65
N ARG A 56 11.77 14.94 15.18
CA ARG A 56 12.57 13.74 14.89
C ARG A 56 12.68 12.78 16.07
N GLU A 57 13.02 13.30 17.26
CA GLU A 57 13.14 12.48 18.47
C GLU A 57 11.78 11.94 18.95
N TYR A 58 10.72 12.75 18.82
CA TYR A 58 9.35 12.29 19.08
C TYR A 58 8.98 11.11 18.15
N LEU A 59 9.22 11.23 16.85
CA LEU A 59 8.94 10.19 15.86
C LEU A 59 9.74 8.91 16.13
N LYS A 60 11.01 9.05 16.52
CA LYS A 60 11.87 7.93 16.90
C LYS A 60 11.30 7.15 18.09
N ARG A 61 10.90 7.86 19.16
CA ARG A 61 10.26 7.25 20.33
C ARG A 61 8.93 6.61 19.97
N TYR A 62 8.08 7.32 19.23
CA TYR A 62 6.78 6.83 18.77
C TYR A 62 6.90 5.51 17.98
N HIS A 63 7.82 5.44 17.01
CA HIS A 63 8.06 4.22 16.25
C HIS A 63 8.61 3.07 17.12
N LYS A 64 9.51 3.38 18.07
CA LYS A 64 10.02 2.38 19.02
C LYS A 64 8.89 1.77 19.84
N GLU A 65 8.03 2.60 20.43
CA GLU A 65 6.87 2.15 21.20
C GLU A 65 5.85 1.40 20.34
N TYR A 66 5.58 1.87 19.12
CA TYR A 66 4.68 1.21 18.18
C TYR A 66 5.10 -0.24 17.94
N TYR A 67 6.37 -0.47 17.63
CA TYR A 67 6.88 -1.83 17.39
C TYR A 67 7.04 -2.65 18.65
N TYR A 68 7.25 -2.03 19.82
CA TYR A 68 7.22 -2.72 21.11
C TYR A 68 5.82 -3.29 21.40
N ARG A 69 4.77 -2.52 21.11
CA ARG A 69 3.37 -2.95 21.26
C ARG A 69 2.90 -3.89 20.14
N MET A 70 3.61 -3.91 19.01
CA MET A 70 3.27 -4.71 17.82
C MET A 70 4.44 -5.61 17.39
N PRO A 71 4.95 -6.51 18.27
CA PRO A 71 6.15 -7.30 18.00
C PRO A 71 5.96 -8.23 16.79
N ASN A 72 4.76 -8.79 16.62
CA ASN A 72 4.43 -9.64 15.47
C ASN A 72 4.52 -8.87 14.14
N LYS A 73 4.13 -7.58 14.13
CA LYS A 73 4.23 -6.74 12.93
C LYS A 73 5.68 -6.43 12.58
N LYS A 74 6.54 -6.19 13.58
CA LYS A 74 7.98 -6.02 13.38
C LYS A 74 8.60 -7.27 12.75
N ARG A 75 8.33 -8.44 13.34
CA ARG A 75 8.81 -9.74 12.84
C ARG A 75 8.34 -10.00 11.41
N ALA A 76 7.06 -9.78 11.12
CA ALA A 76 6.52 -9.96 9.77
C ALA A 76 7.14 -9.01 8.73
N ASN A 77 7.49 -7.78 9.11
CA ASN A 77 8.18 -6.85 8.21
C ASN A 77 9.63 -7.27 7.97
N GLN A 78 10.32 -7.74 9.01
CA GLN A 78 11.68 -8.28 8.89
C GLN A 78 11.71 -9.53 8.00
N ALA A 79 10.80 -10.48 8.21
CA ALA A 79 10.66 -11.67 7.38
C ALA A 79 10.42 -11.30 5.91
N ARG A 80 9.50 -10.35 5.63
CA ARG A 80 9.27 -9.85 4.26
C ARG A 80 10.50 -9.19 3.65
N ALA A 81 11.28 -8.44 4.42
CA ALA A 81 12.52 -7.83 3.94
C ALA A 81 13.58 -8.87 3.60
N ILE A 82 13.70 -9.94 4.40
CA ILE A 82 14.60 -11.07 4.14
C ILE A 82 14.20 -11.75 2.83
N LEU A 83 12.93 -12.11 2.66
CA LEU A 83 12.43 -12.76 1.44
C LEU A 83 12.67 -11.90 0.19
N ARG A 84 12.46 -10.58 0.29
CA ARG A 84 12.75 -9.64 -0.82
C ARG A 84 14.23 -9.63 -1.20
N ARG A 85 15.14 -9.72 -0.23
CA ARG A 85 16.58 -9.80 -0.48
C ARG A 85 16.99 -11.15 -1.06
N ALA A 86 16.43 -12.23 -0.52
CA ALA A 86 16.69 -13.60 -0.97
C ALA A 86 16.27 -13.81 -2.44
N GLY A 87 15.25 -13.08 -2.91
CA GLY A 87 14.85 -13.11 -4.32
C GLY A 87 15.87 -12.53 -5.30
N GLY A 88 16.98 -11.92 -4.85
CA GLY A 88 17.98 -11.30 -5.72
C GLY A 88 17.63 -9.88 -6.17
N VAL A 89 18.48 -9.27 -7.00
CA VAL A 89 18.31 -7.88 -7.44
C VAL A 89 17.33 -7.80 -8.60
N LEU A 90 16.25 -7.04 -8.43
CA LEU A 90 15.32 -6.71 -9.53
C LEU A 90 15.80 -5.43 -10.22
N THR A 91 16.34 -5.55 -11.42
CA THR A 91 16.86 -4.40 -12.18
C THR A 91 15.78 -3.79 -13.08
N PRO A 92 15.82 -2.48 -13.38
CA PRO A 92 14.94 -1.86 -14.36
C PRO A 92 15.01 -2.53 -15.75
N ALA A 93 16.19 -2.98 -16.17
CA ALA A 93 16.38 -3.70 -17.43
C ALA A 93 15.63 -5.04 -17.45
N THR A 94 15.66 -5.79 -16.34
CA THR A 94 14.88 -7.03 -16.19
C THR A 94 13.39 -6.75 -16.29
N ILE A 95 12.90 -5.71 -15.60
CA ILE A 95 11.48 -5.32 -15.65
C ILE A 95 11.10 -4.96 -17.08
N GLN A 96 11.85 -4.05 -17.72
CA GLN A 96 11.60 -3.62 -19.09
C GLN A 96 11.54 -4.81 -20.05
N ARG A 97 12.50 -5.73 -19.96
CA ARG A 97 12.53 -6.95 -20.77
C ARG A 97 11.28 -7.81 -20.61
N VAL A 98 10.77 -8.00 -19.38
CA VAL A 98 9.52 -8.74 -19.13
C VAL A 98 8.33 -8.09 -19.83
N TYR A 99 8.22 -6.76 -19.78
CA TYR A 99 7.14 -6.03 -20.46
C TYR A 99 7.26 -6.11 -21.98
N GLU A 100 8.47 -5.86 -22.52
CA GLU A 100 8.72 -5.91 -23.96
C GLU A 100 8.46 -7.29 -24.54
N ASP A 101 8.95 -8.36 -23.90
CA ASP A 101 8.76 -9.72 -24.39
C ASP A 101 7.29 -10.15 -24.31
N ASN A 102 6.56 -9.69 -23.29
CA ASN A 102 5.12 -9.90 -23.21
C ASN A 102 4.37 -9.24 -24.38
N ILE A 103 4.66 -7.97 -24.66
CA ILE A 103 4.03 -7.25 -25.77
C ILE A 103 4.42 -7.86 -27.12
N LYS A 104 5.70 -8.18 -27.34
CA LYS A 104 6.18 -8.83 -28.57
C LYS A 104 5.47 -10.17 -28.81
N LYS A 105 5.25 -10.95 -27.75
CA LYS A 105 4.59 -12.26 -27.84
C LYS A 105 3.10 -12.14 -28.16
N HIS A 106 2.40 -11.17 -27.57
CA HIS A 106 0.93 -11.11 -27.62
C HIS A 106 0.37 -9.96 -28.49
N GLY A 107 1.23 -9.09 -29.03
CA GLY A 107 0.86 -7.86 -29.75
C GLY A 107 0.33 -6.73 -28.84
N THR A 108 0.01 -7.04 -27.59
CA THR A 108 -0.47 -6.11 -26.56
C THR A 108 -0.03 -6.58 -25.18
N LEU A 109 -0.12 -5.71 -24.18
CA LEU A 109 0.17 -6.09 -22.80
C LEU A 109 -0.89 -7.08 -22.33
N THR A 110 -0.49 -8.31 -22.02
CA THR A 110 -1.41 -9.43 -21.78
C THR A 110 -1.09 -10.11 -20.46
N CYS A 111 -2.11 -10.31 -19.64
CA CYS A 111 -2.00 -10.97 -18.35
C CYS A 111 -1.70 -12.46 -18.54
N TYR A 112 -0.64 -12.98 -17.94
CA TYR A 112 -0.29 -14.39 -18.08
C TYR A 112 -1.26 -15.34 -17.37
N LEU A 113 -2.01 -14.85 -16.37
CA LEU A 113 -2.94 -15.66 -15.58
C LEU A 113 -4.26 -15.91 -16.32
N CYS A 114 -4.89 -14.83 -16.80
CA CYS A 114 -6.20 -14.90 -17.45
C CYS A 114 -6.17 -14.71 -18.96
N GLU A 115 -4.99 -14.42 -19.53
CA GLU A 115 -4.73 -14.28 -20.98
C GLU A 115 -5.50 -13.14 -21.66
N LYS A 116 -6.05 -12.22 -20.87
CA LYS A 116 -6.72 -11.01 -21.36
C LYS A 116 -5.77 -9.82 -21.40
N SER A 117 -6.05 -8.87 -22.29
CA SER A 117 -5.34 -7.59 -22.38
C SER A 117 -5.40 -6.81 -21.07
N VAL A 118 -4.31 -6.13 -20.74
CA VAL A 118 -4.15 -5.33 -19.53
C VAL A 118 -4.20 -3.85 -19.90
N GLU A 119 -5.19 -3.15 -19.35
CA GLU A 119 -5.30 -1.70 -19.51
C GLU A 119 -4.18 -0.97 -18.74
N PHE A 120 -3.81 0.21 -19.22
CA PHE A 120 -2.78 1.03 -18.60
C PHE A 120 -3.09 1.33 -17.13
N GLY A 121 -2.13 1.03 -16.25
CA GLY A 121 -2.26 1.25 -14.82
C GLY A 121 -3.06 0.17 -14.08
N GLN A 122 -3.54 -0.88 -14.77
CA GLN A 122 -4.09 -2.08 -14.16
C GLN A 122 -3.10 -3.24 -14.12
N ASP A 123 -1.87 -3.03 -14.59
CA ASP A 123 -0.79 -4.00 -14.60
C ASP A 123 -0.08 -4.11 -13.25
N SER A 124 0.55 -5.26 -13.07
CA SER A 124 1.48 -5.58 -12.01
C SER A 124 2.53 -6.56 -12.53
N LEU A 125 3.79 -6.33 -12.13
CA LEU A 125 4.84 -7.33 -12.27
C LEU A 125 4.62 -8.41 -11.21
N GLU A 126 4.45 -9.65 -11.65
CA GLU A 126 4.08 -10.78 -10.81
C GLU A 126 5.13 -11.87 -10.82
N HIS A 127 5.29 -12.54 -9.67
CA HIS A 127 6.14 -13.71 -9.53
C HIS A 127 5.35 -15.00 -9.74
N LYS A 128 5.73 -15.83 -10.73
CA LYS A 128 5.10 -17.14 -10.99
C LYS A 128 5.18 -18.03 -9.74
N ILE A 129 6.36 -18.13 -9.15
CA ILE A 129 6.63 -18.67 -7.82
C ILE A 129 6.79 -17.48 -6.85
N PRO A 130 5.92 -17.32 -5.85
CA PRO A 130 6.03 -16.21 -4.90
C PRO A 130 7.34 -16.21 -4.09
N LEU A 131 7.84 -15.03 -3.73
CA LEU A 131 9.03 -14.89 -2.87
C LEU A 131 8.88 -15.63 -1.53
N SER A 132 7.66 -15.72 -0.96
CA SER A 132 7.39 -16.48 0.26
C SER A 132 7.50 -17.99 0.10
N ARG A 133 7.68 -18.47 -1.14
CA ARG A 133 7.86 -19.89 -1.50
C ARG A 133 9.15 -20.06 -2.30
N ASN A 134 10.17 -19.28 -1.95
CA ASN A 134 11.51 -19.34 -2.53
C ASN A 134 11.57 -18.96 -4.02
N GLY A 135 10.61 -18.19 -4.52
CA GLY A 135 10.72 -17.55 -5.83
C GLY A 135 11.84 -16.50 -5.88
N THR A 136 12.25 -16.15 -7.11
CA THR A 136 13.33 -15.20 -7.38
C THR A 136 12.86 -14.02 -8.24
N ASN A 137 13.68 -12.98 -8.35
CA ASN A 137 13.51 -11.83 -9.25
C ASN A 137 14.13 -12.10 -10.63
N GLU A 138 14.46 -13.37 -10.92
CA GLU A 138 14.95 -13.78 -12.23
C GLU A 138 13.88 -13.63 -13.30
N TYR A 139 14.30 -13.26 -14.51
CA TYR A 139 13.40 -13.01 -15.64
C TYR A 139 12.38 -14.14 -15.87
N ASN A 140 12.81 -15.40 -15.74
CA ASN A 140 11.95 -16.57 -15.97
C ASN A 140 10.82 -16.72 -14.93
N ASN A 141 10.99 -16.19 -13.72
CA ASN A 141 10.00 -16.21 -12.65
C ASN A 141 9.07 -14.99 -12.67
N LEU A 142 9.34 -14.00 -13.52
CA LEU A 142 8.53 -12.79 -13.64
C LEU A 142 7.55 -12.89 -14.80
N ALA A 143 6.40 -12.24 -14.65
CA ALA A 143 5.38 -12.13 -15.68
C ALA A 143 4.50 -10.88 -15.48
N ILE A 144 3.70 -10.54 -16.50
CA ILE A 144 2.72 -9.46 -16.42
C ILE A 144 1.37 -10.03 -16.00
N ALA A 145 0.74 -9.45 -14.98
CA ALA A 145 -0.62 -9.79 -14.58
C ALA A 145 -1.46 -8.53 -14.32
N HIS A 146 -2.79 -8.63 -14.46
CA HIS A 146 -3.68 -7.62 -13.87
C HIS A 146 -3.46 -7.57 -12.35
N ARG A 147 -3.61 -6.38 -11.76
CA ARG A 147 -3.61 -6.20 -10.30
C ARG A 147 -4.63 -7.08 -9.61
N SER A 148 -5.81 -7.24 -10.21
CA SER A 148 -6.88 -8.10 -9.69
C SER A 148 -6.51 -9.58 -9.73
N CYS A 149 -5.96 -10.07 -10.84
CA CYS A 149 -5.50 -11.46 -10.98
C CYS A 149 -4.34 -11.76 -10.03
N ASN A 150 -3.35 -10.88 -9.96
CA ASN A 150 -2.25 -10.99 -8.99
C ASN A 150 -2.79 -11.04 -7.55
N TYR A 151 -3.69 -10.12 -7.19
CA TYR A 151 -4.31 -10.12 -5.86
C TYR A 151 -5.03 -11.44 -5.52
N LYS A 152 -5.77 -12.02 -6.48
CA LYS A 152 -6.42 -13.33 -6.31
C LYS A 152 -5.41 -14.47 -6.17
N LYS A 153 -4.34 -14.49 -6.97
CA LYS A 153 -3.25 -15.48 -6.89
C LYS A 153 -2.56 -15.41 -5.53
N SER A 154 -2.22 -14.21 -5.07
CA SER A 154 -1.59 -13.97 -3.77
C SER A 154 -0.32 -14.82 -3.62
N ASN A 155 -0.21 -15.66 -2.58
CA ASN A 155 0.93 -16.52 -2.31
C ASN A 155 0.84 -17.92 -2.96
N LYS A 156 -0.12 -18.14 -3.86
CA LYS A 156 -0.21 -19.39 -4.64
C LYS A 156 0.84 -19.40 -5.74
N THR A 157 1.32 -20.58 -6.08
CA THR A 157 2.00 -20.82 -7.34
C THR A 157 1.01 -20.67 -8.50
N GLU A 158 1.52 -20.53 -9.72
CA GLU A 158 0.67 -20.50 -10.92
C GLU A 158 -0.22 -21.76 -11.02
N GLU A 159 0.34 -22.93 -10.77
CA GLU A 159 -0.36 -24.22 -10.83
C GLU A 159 -1.53 -24.26 -9.83
N GLU A 160 -1.27 -23.91 -8.57
CA GLU A 160 -2.31 -23.85 -7.53
C GLU A 160 -3.41 -22.85 -7.87
N TYR A 161 -3.06 -21.70 -8.44
CA TYR A 161 -4.05 -20.72 -8.86
C TYR A 161 -4.96 -21.27 -9.96
N ARG A 162 -4.37 -21.88 -11.00
CA ARG A 162 -5.13 -22.45 -12.12
C ARG A 162 -5.98 -23.64 -11.72
N ASN A 163 -5.52 -24.46 -10.77
CA ASN A 163 -6.30 -25.60 -10.27
C ASN A 163 -7.54 -25.17 -9.50
N VAL A 164 -7.49 -24.06 -8.76
CA VAL A 164 -8.67 -23.53 -8.05
C VAL A 164 -9.70 -22.97 -9.02
N GLU A 165 -9.29 -22.21 -10.04
CA GLU A 165 -10.21 -21.60 -11.02
C GLU A 165 -10.84 -22.63 -11.97
N ARG A 166 -10.31 -23.85 -12.07
CA ARG A 166 -10.91 -24.94 -12.86
C ARG A 166 -12.02 -25.70 -12.12
N VAL A 167 -12.09 -25.57 -10.80
CA VAL A 167 -13.03 -26.29 -9.92
C VAL A 167 -14.25 -25.42 -9.58
N LEU A 168 -14.22 -24.14 -9.97
CA LEU A 168 -15.30 -23.15 -9.80
C LEU A 168 -15.99 -22.89 -11.15
#